data_AF-A0A430C0V0-F1
#
_entry.id   AF-A0A430C0V0-F1
#
_cell.length_a   1.000
_cell.length_b   1.000
_cell.length_c   1.000
_cell.angle_alpha   90.00
_cell.angle_beta   90.00
_cell.angle_gamma   90.00
#
_symmetry.space_group_name_H-M   'P 1'
#
loop_
_entity.id
_entity.type
_entity.pdbx_description
1 polymer ?
#
loop_
_entity_poly.entity_id
_entity_poly.type
_entity_poly.pdbx_seq_one_letter_code
_entity_poly.pdbx_strand_id
1 'polypeptide(L)'
;MADEADIAAQLEAEHISRSLQSPSVPISGTDGGICEDCELPSPRLFGGQCAWCHDGRDRPDQHQPEPAPRIAPVTFERGRKPFIPAHIIRAANDAGQSLDVFVTALILRGFAAFEAANSKGA
;
A
#
# COMPACT_ATOMS: atom_id res chain seq x y z
N MET A 1 -37.25 -29.75 -3.24
CA MET A 1 -37.77 -28.86 -4.31
C MET A 1 -36.95 -27.61 -4.19
N ALA A 2 -36.19 -27.25 -5.22
CA ALA A 2 -35.43 -26.00 -5.20
C ALA A 2 -36.42 -24.85 -5.31
N ASP A 3 -36.32 -23.88 -4.41
CA ASP A 3 -37.11 -22.65 -4.50
C ASP A 3 -36.43 -21.62 -5.39
N GLU A 4 -37.06 -20.46 -5.54
CA GLU A 4 -36.54 -19.39 -6.40
C GLU A 4 -35.20 -18.82 -5.89
N ALA A 5 -34.98 -18.86 -4.57
CA ALA A 5 -33.72 -18.43 -3.97
C ALA A 5 -32.59 -19.43 -4.25
N ASP A 6 -32.89 -20.72 -4.22
CA ASP A 6 -31.94 -21.78 -4.58
C ASP A 6 -31.48 -21.65 -6.04
N ILE A 7 -32.41 -21.36 -6.95
CA ILE A 7 -32.11 -21.18 -8.39
C ILE A 7 -31.27 -19.92 -8.62
N ALA A 8 -31.58 -18.82 -7.94
CA ALA A 8 -30.82 -17.57 -8.04
C ALA A 8 -29.38 -17.75 -7.53
N ALA A 9 -29.20 -18.40 -6.37
CA ALA A 9 -27.88 -18.68 -5.81
C ALA A 9 -27.03 -19.57 -6.75
N GLN A 10 -27.67 -20.53 -7.41
CA GLN A 10 -27.00 -21.42 -8.35
C GLN A 10 -26.53 -20.66 -9.62
N LEU A 11 -27.35 -19.77 -10.16
CA LEU A 11 -26.99 -18.91 -11.29
C LEU A 11 -25.85 -17.94 -10.96
N GLU A 12 -25.86 -17.35 -9.76
CA GLU A 12 -24.78 -16.47 -9.31
C GLU A 12 -23.45 -17.23 -9.17
N ALA A 13 -23.48 -18.44 -8.59
CA ALA A 13 -22.29 -19.27 -8.46
C ALA A 13 -21.71 -19.68 -9.83
N GLU A 14 -22.57 -20.02 -10.79
CA GLU A 14 -22.17 -20.30 -12.18
C GLU A 14 -21.58 -19.06 -12.86
N HIS A 15 -22.17 -17.89 -12.65
CA HIS A 15 -21.66 -16.63 -13.22
C HIS A 15 -20.27 -16.25 -12.65
N ILE A 16 -20.08 -16.40 -11.34
CA ILE A 16 -18.80 -16.12 -10.66
C ILE A 16 -17.73 -17.10 -11.15
N SER A 17 -18.04 -18.40 -11.16
CA SER A 17 -17.08 -19.43 -11.60
C SER A 17 -16.65 -19.22 -13.06
N ARG A 18 -17.60 -18.91 -13.96
CA ARG A 18 -17.30 -18.58 -15.36
C ARG A 18 -16.43 -17.32 -15.49
N SER A 19 -16.69 -16.31 -14.68
CA SER A 19 -15.90 -15.06 -14.67
C SER A 19 -14.47 -15.31 -14.20
N LEU A 20 -14.29 -16.16 -13.18
CA LEU A 20 -12.97 -16.51 -12.64
C LEU A 20 -12.15 -17.42 -13.58
N GLN A 21 -12.81 -18.27 -14.37
CA GLN A 21 -12.15 -19.13 -15.35
C GLN A 21 -11.78 -18.40 -16.63
N SER A 22 -12.32 -17.20 -16.86
CA SER A 22 -11.97 -16.40 -18.03
C SER A 22 -10.51 -15.97 -17.91
N PRO A 23 -9.64 -16.29 -18.89
CA PRO A 23 -8.24 -15.91 -18.84
C PRO A 23 -8.14 -14.39 -18.78
N SER A 24 -7.33 -13.88 -17.86
CA SER A 24 -6.98 -12.46 -17.85
C SER A 24 -6.28 -12.15 -19.17
N VAL A 25 -6.91 -11.35 -20.01
CA VAL A 25 -6.26 -10.86 -21.23
C VAL A 25 -5.17 -9.90 -20.77
N PRO A 26 -3.89 -10.21 -21.00
CA PRO A 26 -2.83 -9.26 -20.68
C PRO A 26 -3.11 -8.01 -21.49
N ILE A 27 -3.27 -6.90 -20.78
CA ILE A 27 -3.46 -5.61 -21.39
C ILE A 27 -2.15 -5.30 -22.12
N SER A 28 -2.13 -5.45 -23.45
CA SER A 28 -0.93 -5.26 -24.28
C SER A 28 -0.29 -3.92 -23.96
N GLY A 29 0.93 -3.90 -23.42
CA GLY A 29 1.61 -2.66 -23.03
C GLY A 29 1.67 -1.70 -24.21
N THR A 30 0.83 -0.68 -24.21
CA THR A 30 1.03 0.48 -25.08
C THR A 30 2.08 1.31 -24.36
N ASP A 31 3.14 1.67 -25.06
CA ASP A 31 4.12 2.60 -24.53
C ASP A 31 3.37 3.86 -24.05
N GLY A 32 3.61 4.27 -22.81
CA GLY A 32 3.04 5.49 -22.26
C GLY A 32 3.44 6.71 -23.11
N GLY A 33 2.68 7.79 -23.02
CA GLY A 33 2.92 8.95 -23.87
C GLY A 33 1.96 10.11 -23.58
N ILE A 34 1.91 11.06 -24.51
CA ILE A 34 1.03 12.24 -24.43
C ILE A 34 -0.29 11.93 -25.14
N CYS A 35 -1.42 12.24 -24.49
CA CYS A 35 -2.75 12.11 -25.07
C CYS A 35 -2.97 13.13 -26.21
N GLU A 36 -3.54 12.71 -27.33
CA GLU A 36 -3.82 13.60 -28.47
C GLU A 36 -4.95 14.61 -28.20
N ASP A 37 -5.90 14.28 -27.33
CA ASP A 37 -7.06 15.16 -27.08
C ASP A 37 -6.82 16.20 -25.98
N CYS A 38 -6.19 15.77 -24.88
CA CYS A 38 -6.02 16.61 -23.69
C CYS A 38 -4.56 16.99 -23.43
N GLU A 39 -3.63 16.55 -24.28
CA GLU A 39 -2.20 16.88 -24.23
C GLU A 39 -1.50 16.52 -22.90
N LEU A 40 -2.13 15.67 -22.10
CA LEU A 40 -1.61 15.28 -20.79
C LEU A 40 -0.83 13.97 -20.88
N PRO A 41 0.22 13.81 -20.06
CA PRO A 41 0.94 12.56 -19.97
C PRO A 41 0.03 11.48 -19.38
N SER A 42 0.03 10.32 -20.03
CA SER A 42 -0.68 9.14 -19.61
C SER A 42 0.28 7.95 -19.57
N PRO A 43 0.23 7.13 -18.50
CA PRO A 43 1.03 5.90 -18.44
C PRO A 43 0.65 4.91 -19.54
N ARG A 44 -0.52 5.10 -20.16
CA ARG A 44 -1.07 4.22 -21.19
C ARG A 44 -1.91 5.01 -22.20
N LEU A 45 -1.76 4.71 -23.49
CA LEU A 45 -2.54 5.32 -24.56
C LEU A 45 -3.36 4.26 -25.31
N PHE A 46 -4.64 4.55 -25.53
CA PHE A 46 -5.59 3.74 -26.29
C PHE A 46 -5.80 4.43 -27.63
N GLY A 47 -5.06 4.02 -28.67
CA GLY A 47 -5.12 4.65 -29.98
C GLY A 47 -4.82 6.16 -29.95
N GLY A 48 -3.82 6.58 -29.15
CA GLY A 48 -3.46 7.99 -28.98
C GLY A 48 -4.16 8.72 -27.83
N GLN A 49 -5.21 8.12 -27.24
CA GLN A 49 -5.99 8.76 -26.18
C GLN A 49 -5.68 8.19 -24.79
N CYS A 50 -5.71 9.03 -23.75
CA CYS A 50 -5.65 8.56 -22.36
C CYS A 50 -6.97 7.88 -21.94
N ALA A 51 -6.93 7.10 -20.84
CA ALA A 51 -8.10 6.38 -20.35
C ALA A 51 -9.34 7.28 -20.13
N TRP A 52 -9.14 8.50 -19.64
CA TRP A 52 -10.25 9.44 -19.37
C TRP A 52 -10.91 9.94 -20.67
N CYS A 53 -10.12 10.36 -21.66
CA CYS A 53 -10.61 10.81 -22.96
C CYS A 53 -11.29 9.66 -23.72
N HIS A 54 -10.64 8.50 -23.75
CA HIS A 54 -11.18 7.29 -24.39
C HIS A 54 -12.54 6.88 -23.78
N ASP A 55 -12.66 6.95 -22.44
CA ASP A 55 -13.88 6.53 -21.75
C ASP A 55 -14.94 7.66 -21.65
N GLY A 56 -14.63 8.88 -22.11
CA GLY A 56 -15.53 10.04 -22.00
C GLY A 56 -15.85 10.44 -20.56
N ARG A 57 -14.93 10.19 -19.62
CA ARG A 57 -15.12 10.47 -18.18
C ARG A 57 -14.34 11.71 -17.77
N ASP A 58 -14.92 12.47 -16.83
CA ASP A 58 -14.21 13.57 -16.19
C ASP A 58 -13.00 13.04 -15.42
N ARG A 59 -11.87 13.75 -15.58
CA ARG A 59 -10.67 13.43 -14.83
C ARG A 59 -10.89 13.80 -13.36
N PRO A 60 -10.55 12.91 -12.40
CA PRO A 60 -10.48 13.33 -11.02
C PRO A 60 -9.48 14.48 -10.90
N ASP A 61 -9.83 15.48 -10.10
CA ASP A 61 -8.90 16.54 -9.74
C ASP A 61 -7.62 15.90 -9.19
N GLN A 62 -6.46 16.35 -9.70
CA GLN A 62 -5.15 15.77 -9.39
C GLN A 62 -4.77 15.92 -7.91
N HIS A 63 -5.60 16.63 -7.13
CA HIS A 63 -5.59 16.67 -5.68
C HIS A 63 -6.46 15.55 -5.09
N GLN A 64 -6.21 14.29 -5.44
CA GLN A 64 -6.46 13.28 -4.41
C GLN A 64 -5.37 13.53 -3.36
N PRO A 65 -5.70 14.05 -2.16
CA PRO A 65 -4.70 14.18 -1.11
C PRO A 65 -4.10 12.80 -0.91
N GLU A 66 -2.76 12.71 -0.95
CA GLU A 66 -2.09 11.47 -0.58
C GLU A 66 -2.72 10.98 0.73
N PRO A 67 -3.18 9.72 0.80
CA PRO A 67 -3.78 9.22 2.02
C PRO A 67 -2.72 9.40 3.11
N ALA A 68 -2.99 10.31 4.06
CA ALA A 68 -2.06 10.62 5.12
C ALA A 68 -1.58 9.30 5.72
N PRO A 69 -0.26 9.11 5.91
CA PRO A 69 0.26 7.87 6.44
C PRO A 69 -0.47 7.58 7.75
N ARG A 70 -1.32 6.55 7.75
CA ARG A 70 -2.00 6.10 8.96
C ARG A 70 -0.94 5.46 9.83
N ILE A 71 -0.28 6.26 10.66
CA ILE A 71 0.51 5.74 11.77
C ILE A 71 -0.49 5.07 12.70
N ALA A 72 -0.65 3.76 12.56
CA ALA A 72 -1.46 3.00 13.51
C ALA A 72 -0.87 3.24 14.90
N PRO A 73 -1.71 3.49 15.93
CA PRO A 73 -1.21 3.56 17.29
C PRO A 73 -0.50 2.24 17.60
N VAL A 74 0.79 2.32 17.91
CA VAL A 74 1.59 1.15 18.26
C VAL A 74 1.12 0.68 19.64
N THR A 75 0.22 -0.29 19.68
CA THR A 75 -0.22 -0.90 20.95
C THR A 75 0.84 -1.90 21.40
N PHE A 76 1.63 -1.51 22.40
CA PHE A 76 2.53 -2.44 23.09
C PHE A 76 1.69 -3.36 23.98
N GLU A 77 1.25 -4.51 23.45
CA GLU A 77 0.62 -5.55 24.26
C GLU A 77 1.62 -6.05 25.31
N ARG A 78 1.30 -5.87 26.61
CA ARG A 78 2.10 -6.44 27.69
C ARG A 78 2.20 -7.95 27.53
N GLY A 79 3.43 -8.46 27.41
CA GLY A 79 3.72 -9.90 27.33
C GLY A 79 4.07 -10.42 25.94
N ARG A 80 3.89 -9.62 24.88
CA ARG A 80 4.41 -10.00 23.56
C ARG A 80 5.90 -9.66 23.49
N LYS A 81 6.73 -10.63 23.13
CA LYS A 81 8.16 -10.38 22.89
C LYS A 81 8.26 -9.27 21.83
N PRO A 82 9.02 -8.19 22.09
CA PRO A 82 9.17 -7.12 21.11
C PRO A 82 9.70 -7.74 19.82
N PHE A 83 9.11 -7.35 18.69
CA PHE A 83 9.68 -7.70 17.40
C PHE A 83 11.00 -6.94 17.27
N ILE A 84 12.12 -7.67 17.35
CA ILE A 84 13.46 -7.12 17.14
C ILE A 84 13.85 -7.45 15.70
N PRO A 85 13.94 -6.47 14.79
CA PRO A 85 14.32 -6.72 13.40
C PRO A 85 15.72 -7.35 13.31
N ALA A 86 15.93 -8.21 12.30
CA ALA A 86 17.20 -8.92 12.12
C ALA A 86 18.42 -7.99 11.98
N HIS A 87 18.24 -6.79 11.42
CA HIS A 87 19.32 -5.82 11.29
C HIS A 87 19.79 -5.25 12.64
N ILE A 88 18.90 -5.16 13.63
CA ILE A 88 19.25 -4.74 15.01
C ILE A 88 20.07 -5.83 15.70
N ILE A 89 19.70 -7.10 15.49
CA ILE A 89 20.44 -8.25 16.04
C ILE A 89 21.85 -8.30 15.47
N ARG A 90 22.00 -8.09 14.15
CA ARG A 90 23.32 -8.02 13.51
C ARG A 90 24.16 -6.86 14.04
N ALA A 91 23.59 -5.66 14.15
CA ALA A 91 24.28 -4.50 14.67
C ALA A 91 24.77 -4.69 16.13
N ALA A 92 23.99 -5.37 16.97
CA ALA A 92 24.41 -5.71 18.34
C ALA A 92 25.63 -6.66 18.34
N ASN A 93 25.60 -7.69 17.49
CA ASN A 93 26.72 -8.63 17.35
C ASN A 93 27.98 -7.96 16.79
N ASP A 94 27.84 -7.11 15.77
CA ASP A 94 28.95 -6.36 15.16
C ASP A 94 29.58 -5.39 16.17
N ALA A 95 28.77 -4.82 17.07
CA ALA A 95 29.22 -4.00 18.19
C ALA A 95 29.83 -4.79 19.36
N GLY A 96 29.78 -6.13 19.32
CA GLY A 96 30.22 -7.00 20.42
C GLY A 96 29.41 -6.85 21.70
N GLN A 97 28.15 -6.41 21.59
CA GLN A 97 27.26 -6.13 22.72
C GLN A 97 26.16 -7.20 22.84
N SER A 98 25.71 -7.46 24.06
CA SER A 98 24.48 -8.22 24.25
C SER A 98 23.29 -7.42 23.72
N LEU A 99 22.31 -8.12 23.15
CA LEU A 99 21.14 -7.50 22.51
C LEU A 99 20.39 -6.56 23.47
N ASP A 100 20.26 -6.94 24.74
CA ASP A 100 19.58 -6.13 25.77
C ASP A 100 20.29 -4.79 26.03
N VAL A 101 21.62 -4.80 26.10
CA VAL A 101 22.44 -3.59 26.30
C VAL A 101 22.34 -2.67 25.09
N PHE A 102 22.45 -3.26 23.89
CA PHE A 102 22.37 -2.52 22.64
C PHE A 102 21.00 -1.83 22.46
N VAL A 103 19.91 -2.58 22.67
CA VAL A 103 18.54 -2.06 22.55
C VAL A 103 18.27 -0.98 23.59
N THR A 104 18.71 -1.18 24.84
CA THR A 104 18.55 -0.19 25.91
C THR A 104 19.28 1.12 25.57
N ALA A 105 20.52 1.04 25.07
CA ALA A 105 21.28 2.22 24.66
C ALA A 105 20.62 2.96 23.48
N LEU A 106 20.02 2.22 22.54
CA LEU A 106 19.33 2.78 21.39
C LEU A 106 18.05 3.52 21.80
N ILE A 107 17.27 2.94 22.73
CA ILE A 107 16.08 3.59 23.31
C ILE A 107 16.49 4.89 24.02
N LEU A 108 17.51 4.85 24.89
CA LEU A 108 17.97 6.03 25.63
C LEU A 108 18.45 7.16 24.70
N ARG A 109 19.21 6.83 23.66
CA ARG A 109 19.65 7.80 22.65
C ARG A 109 18.48 8.39 21.86
N GLY A 110 17.49 7.55 21.51
CA GLY A 110 16.27 8.00 20.84
C GLY A 110 15.48 9.01 21.67
N PHE A 111 15.29 8.72 22.97
CA PHE A 111 14.63 9.65 23.90
C PHE A 111 15.39 10.97 24.05
N ALA A 112 16.71 10.93 24.22
CA ALA A 112 17.52 12.14 24.31
C ALA A 112 17.45 12.99 23.03
N ALA A 113 17.46 12.36 21.85
CA ALA A 113 17.31 13.06 20.58
C ALA A 113 15.90 13.68 20.42
N PHE A 114 14.85 12.98 20.88
CA PHE A 114 13.49 13.48 20.88
C PHE A 114 13.31 14.69 21.81
N GLU A 115 13.85 14.64 23.03
CA GLU A 115 13.85 15.77 23.97
C GLU A 115 14.64 16.97 23.41
N ALA A 116 15.78 16.73 22.75
CA ALA A 116 16.55 17.78 22.10
C ALA A 116 15.83 18.41 20.90
N ALA A 117 15.01 17.63 20.18
CA ALA A 117 14.20 18.14 19.07
C ALA A 117 13.02 19.00 19.56
N ASN A 118 12.36 18.59 20.65
CA ASN A 118 11.20 19.29 21.20
C ASN A 118 11.55 20.46 22.12
N SER A 119 12.75 20.51 22.70
CA SER A 119 13.21 21.65 23.52
C SER A 119 13.59 22.89 22.70
N LYS A 120 13.74 22.78 21.37
CA LYS A 120 14.03 23.91 20.47
C LYS A 120 12.78 24.65 19.97
N GLY A 121 11.59 24.23 20.39
CA GLY A 121 10.31 24.78 19.96
C GLY A 121 9.50 25.49 21.06
N ALA A 122 10.11 25.82 22.20
CA ALA A 122 9.50 26.58 23.31
C ALA A 122 10.15 27.95 23.48
#